data_AF-A0A842QC70-F1
#
_entry.id   AF-A0A842QC70-F1
#
_cell.length_a   1.000
_cell.length_b   1.000
_cell.length_c   1.000
_cell.angle_alpha   90.00
_cell.angle_beta   90.00
_cell.angle_gamma   90.00
#
_symmetry.space_group_name_H-M   'P 1'
#
loop_
_entity.id
_entity.type
_entity.pdbx_description
1 polymer ?
#
loop_
_entity_poly.entity_id
_entity_poly.type
_entity_poly.pdbx_seq_one_letter_code
_entity_poly.pdbx_strand_id
1 'polypeptide(L)'
;MTGRKKSARIEDFELQRVTEMRNMALELESPNLGDAYEAAGKLAALDHARLLLPLAWYMRDSEDPYIQKLMFQLIGKNAFGSYLDDFSEAILMLNPAEREQILQSIEERFNSVGAPQAKDEQENWTSAFEKLGREHQPIVFSIMSNLGAQGYRWVRRKIREDFDSISFGAVESLSSFNTKHRKRLFKLLAEKAADERRDLLPYICGIANQDTVNHLMPFLSDASWKERAQVAGAVASSGIDRAAGIVMDLVSDPNWRVKQALLNNLSIEKSRLTSLIKILGYFVADSHTRVRSLAERAILRLGVEKCKSSTLEEQRSRIQRRFRKEVLRAASRNSDIDSEWLGVSESDAEPIPYIPEDEEESEDSVEDAPVGVSLDDIASLKPEEPKQKHGEKSLLSALLDAKEKAQGETTETDELDARIQSIDMDLIPSERFVRLLKILSRANEGGVSRDTLRERAKEVRIDDEALDEIISDLEKQGIIYSSSEGMISYVDLEL
;
A
#
# COMPACT_ATOMS: atom_id res chain seq x y z
N MET A 1 -7.78 -46.75 -39.23
CA MET A 1 -8.37 -45.70 -40.10
C MET A 1 -8.74 -44.40 -39.38
N THR A 2 -8.79 -44.35 -38.04
CA THR A 2 -9.14 -43.13 -37.28
C THR A 2 -8.01 -42.09 -37.17
N GLY A 3 -6.74 -42.49 -37.32
CA GLY A 3 -5.59 -41.57 -37.30
C GLY A 3 -5.49 -40.62 -38.50
N ARG A 4 -5.76 -41.09 -39.72
CA ARG A 4 -5.66 -40.26 -40.95
C ARG A 4 -6.68 -39.11 -41.01
N LYS A 5 -7.87 -39.28 -40.42
CA LYS A 5 -8.85 -38.19 -40.34
C LYS A 5 -8.45 -37.11 -39.33
N LYS A 6 -7.66 -37.47 -38.31
CA LYS A 6 -7.14 -36.50 -37.33
C LYS A 6 -5.96 -35.71 -37.90
N SER A 7 -5.06 -36.34 -38.66
CA SER A 7 -3.93 -35.64 -39.28
C SER A 7 -4.39 -34.60 -40.31
N ALA A 8 -5.33 -34.96 -41.19
CA ALA A 8 -5.86 -34.02 -42.19
C ALA A 8 -6.46 -32.75 -41.56
N ARG A 9 -7.15 -32.89 -40.40
CA ARG A 9 -7.71 -31.74 -39.68
C ARG A 9 -6.66 -30.84 -39.03
N ILE A 10 -5.51 -31.40 -38.66
CA ILE A 10 -4.40 -30.62 -38.09
C ILE A 10 -3.72 -29.82 -39.21
N GLU A 11 -3.45 -30.46 -40.36
CA GLU A 11 -2.88 -29.80 -41.53
C GLU A 11 -3.75 -28.64 -42.03
N ASP A 12 -5.07 -28.84 -42.12
CA ASP A 12 -6.00 -27.78 -42.52
C ASP A 12 -5.98 -26.59 -41.54
N PHE A 13 -5.90 -26.88 -40.24
CA PHE A 13 -5.83 -25.85 -39.19
C PHE A 13 -4.49 -25.09 -39.23
N GLU A 14 -3.38 -25.80 -39.40
CA GLU A 14 -2.05 -25.19 -39.57
C GLU A 14 -2.00 -24.30 -40.81
N LEU A 15 -2.55 -24.77 -41.93
CA LEU A 15 -2.60 -23.99 -43.17
C LEU A 15 -3.46 -22.74 -43.03
N GLN A 16 -4.58 -22.83 -42.31
CA GLN A 16 -5.41 -21.67 -41.97
C GLN A 16 -4.60 -20.65 -41.14
N ARG A 17 -3.89 -21.10 -40.09
CA ARG A 17 -3.08 -20.21 -39.24
C ARG A 17 -1.91 -19.57 -40.00
N VAL A 18 -1.24 -20.31 -40.87
CA VAL A 18 -0.17 -19.76 -41.72
C VAL A 18 -0.73 -18.73 -42.70
N THR A 19 -1.91 -18.97 -43.25
CA THR A 19 -2.58 -18.02 -44.15
C THR A 19 -2.97 -16.74 -43.40
N GLU A 20 -3.53 -16.87 -42.20
CA GLU A 20 -3.81 -15.73 -41.31
C GLU A 20 -2.52 -14.93 -41.03
N MET A 21 -1.43 -15.59 -40.64
CA MET A 21 -0.14 -14.92 -40.38
C MET A 21 0.44 -14.23 -41.60
N ARG A 22 0.31 -14.82 -42.79
CA ARG A 22 0.73 -14.17 -44.05
C ARG A 22 -0.10 -12.93 -44.36
N ASN A 23 -1.42 -13.01 -44.17
CA ASN A 23 -2.29 -11.86 -44.39
C ASN A 23 -1.94 -10.72 -43.42
N MET A 24 -1.72 -11.03 -42.14
CA MET A 24 -1.28 -10.03 -41.16
C MET A 24 0.08 -9.42 -41.51
N ALA A 25 1.03 -10.21 -42.01
CA ALA A 25 2.32 -9.69 -42.47
C ALA A 25 2.17 -8.72 -43.65
N LEU A 26 1.29 -9.04 -44.61
CA LEU A 26 0.99 -8.15 -45.74
C LEU A 26 0.22 -6.88 -45.30
N GLU A 27 -0.73 -7.01 -44.38
CA GLU A 27 -1.47 -5.87 -43.81
C GLU A 27 -0.55 -4.94 -43.01
N LEU A 28 0.46 -5.49 -42.33
CA LEU A 28 1.45 -4.70 -41.58
C LEU A 28 2.32 -3.83 -42.49
N GLU A 29 2.61 -4.28 -43.71
CA GLU A 29 3.33 -3.52 -44.74
C GLU A 29 2.39 -2.63 -45.59
N SER A 30 1.09 -2.58 -45.27
CA SER A 30 0.12 -1.76 -46.00
C SER A 30 0.47 -0.27 -45.89
N PRO A 31 0.35 0.50 -46.99
CA PRO A 31 0.49 1.96 -46.93
C PRO A 31 -0.63 2.63 -46.13
N ASN A 32 -1.72 1.91 -45.85
CA ASN A 32 -2.81 2.40 -45.01
C ASN A 32 -2.50 2.12 -43.54
N LEU A 33 -2.22 3.18 -42.78
CA LEU A 33 -1.90 3.11 -41.36
C LEU A 33 -2.99 2.41 -40.53
N GLY A 34 -4.27 2.54 -40.90
CA GLY A 34 -5.37 1.88 -40.19
C GLY A 34 -5.26 0.36 -40.24
N ASP A 35 -4.98 -0.19 -41.42
CA ASP A 35 -4.81 -1.64 -41.63
C ASP A 35 -3.54 -2.12 -40.92
N ALA A 36 -2.46 -1.33 -40.99
CA ALA A 36 -1.20 -1.64 -40.31
C ALA A 36 -1.36 -1.66 -38.78
N TYR A 37 -2.12 -0.73 -38.20
CA TYR A 37 -2.41 -0.71 -36.75
C TYR A 37 -3.27 -1.89 -36.31
N GLU A 38 -4.30 -2.23 -37.10
CA GLU A 38 -5.16 -3.38 -36.81
C GLU A 38 -4.35 -4.68 -36.89
N ALA A 39 -3.51 -4.82 -37.92
CA ALA A 39 -2.62 -5.96 -38.08
C ALA A 39 -1.59 -6.05 -36.94
N ALA A 40 -0.94 -4.94 -36.57
CA ALA A 40 0.00 -4.88 -35.46
C ALA A 40 -0.65 -5.26 -34.12
N GLY A 41 -1.87 -4.78 -33.87
CA GLY A 41 -2.65 -5.12 -32.68
C GLY A 41 -3.04 -6.60 -32.63
N LYS A 42 -3.54 -7.15 -33.74
CA LYS A 42 -3.82 -8.59 -33.87
C LYS A 42 -2.56 -9.42 -33.62
N LEU A 43 -1.44 -8.98 -34.20
CA LEU A 43 -0.16 -9.67 -34.13
C LEU A 43 0.39 -9.70 -32.70
N ALA A 44 0.27 -8.59 -31.94
CA ALA A 44 0.64 -8.51 -30.53
C ALA A 44 -0.19 -9.41 -29.60
N ALA A 45 -1.42 -9.76 -30.03
CA ALA A 45 -2.33 -10.63 -29.28
C ALA A 45 -2.14 -12.14 -29.57
N LEU A 46 -1.31 -12.53 -30.54
CA LEU A 46 -1.14 -13.94 -30.91
C LEU A 46 -0.11 -14.67 -30.04
N ASP A 47 -0.53 -15.81 -29.49
CA ASP A 47 0.32 -16.70 -28.69
C ASP A 47 1.50 -17.29 -29.49
N HIS A 48 1.34 -17.43 -30.81
CA HIS A 48 2.29 -18.08 -31.71
C HIS A 48 3.09 -17.11 -32.59
N ALA A 49 3.16 -15.83 -32.21
CA ALA A 49 3.80 -14.80 -33.02
C ALA A 49 5.33 -14.91 -33.16
N ARG A 50 5.96 -15.95 -32.59
CA ARG A 50 7.41 -16.22 -32.74
C ARG A 50 7.84 -16.32 -34.21
N LEU A 51 6.97 -16.79 -35.10
CA LEU A 51 7.27 -16.92 -36.53
C LEU A 51 7.40 -15.57 -37.24
N LEU A 52 6.83 -14.51 -36.67
CA LEU A 52 6.86 -13.15 -37.22
C LEU A 52 7.93 -12.28 -36.56
N LEU A 53 8.80 -12.87 -35.72
CA LEU A 53 9.90 -12.15 -35.07
C LEU A 53 10.82 -11.42 -36.08
N PRO A 54 11.24 -12.03 -37.22
CA PRO A 54 12.08 -11.31 -38.19
C PRO A 54 11.39 -10.09 -38.79
N LEU A 55 10.08 -10.18 -39.04
CA LEU A 55 9.29 -9.06 -39.57
C LEU A 55 9.15 -7.95 -38.52
N ALA A 56 8.81 -8.31 -37.29
CA ALA A 56 8.72 -7.35 -36.19
C ALA A 56 10.07 -6.66 -35.94
N TRP A 57 11.16 -7.41 -36.06
CA TRP A 57 12.52 -6.86 -35.96
C TRP A 57 12.81 -5.83 -37.05
N TYR A 58 12.43 -6.12 -38.30
CA TYR A 58 12.55 -5.17 -39.41
C TYR A 58 11.71 -3.91 -39.18
N MET A 59 10.50 -4.06 -38.63
CA MET A 59 9.57 -2.96 -38.35
C MET A 59 9.88 -2.18 -37.07
N ARG A 60 10.90 -2.56 -36.30
CA ARG A 60 11.33 -1.86 -35.08
C ARG A 60 11.75 -0.41 -35.36
N ASP A 61 12.31 -0.17 -36.54
CA ASP A 61 12.84 1.13 -36.94
C ASP A 61 11.80 1.92 -37.77
N SER A 62 10.50 1.60 -37.62
CA SER A 62 9.42 2.34 -38.28
C SER A 62 9.35 3.79 -37.79
N GLU A 63 9.05 4.72 -38.70
CA GLU A 63 8.86 6.15 -38.36
C GLU A 63 7.68 6.38 -37.41
N ASP A 64 6.71 5.45 -37.40
CA ASP A 64 5.54 5.52 -36.53
C ASP A 64 5.86 4.98 -35.13
N PRO A 65 5.76 5.81 -34.07
CA PRO A 65 6.06 5.40 -32.70
C PRO A 65 5.09 4.33 -32.16
N TYR A 66 3.84 4.30 -32.64
CA TYR A 66 2.86 3.32 -32.19
C TYR A 66 3.18 1.92 -32.72
N ILE A 67 3.52 1.83 -34.01
CA ILE A 67 3.95 0.56 -34.63
C ILE A 67 5.26 0.10 -33.97
N GLN A 68 6.24 1.00 -33.82
CA GLN A 68 7.51 0.70 -33.16
C GLN A 68 7.26 0.09 -31.76
N LYS A 69 6.40 0.72 -30.95
CA LYS A 69 6.05 0.24 -29.61
C LYS A 69 5.40 -1.15 -29.62
N LEU A 70 4.45 -1.39 -30.53
CA LEU A 70 3.82 -2.71 -30.67
C LEU A 70 4.81 -3.78 -31.13
N MET A 71 5.74 -3.42 -32.03
CA MET A 71 6.80 -4.33 -32.48
C MET A 71 7.76 -4.66 -31.34
N PHE A 72 8.15 -3.69 -30.52
CA PHE A 72 8.96 -3.94 -29.33
C PHE A 72 8.26 -4.82 -28.30
N GLN A 73 6.96 -4.63 -28.06
CA GLN A 73 6.18 -5.52 -27.20
C GLN A 73 6.16 -6.94 -27.75
N LEU A 74 5.97 -7.09 -29.07
CA LEU A 74 6.01 -8.39 -29.71
C LEU A 74 7.36 -9.07 -29.57
N ILE A 75 8.44 -8.34 -29.89
CA ILE A 75 9.81 -8.81 -29.81
C ILE A 75 10.11 -9.21 -28.38
N GLY A 76 9.85 -8.35 -27.40
CA GLY A 76 10.07 -8.64 -25.98
C GLY A 76 9.34 -9.90 -25.55
N LYS A 77 8.07 -10.04 -25.92
CA LYS A 77 7.29 -11.25 -25.65
C LYS A 77 7.95 -12.49 -26.30
N ASN A 78 8.40 -12.41 -27.54
CA ASN A 78 8.76 -13.57 -28.35
C ASN A 78 10.28 -13.84 -28.49
N ALA A 79 11.16 -12.98 -28.00
CA ALA A 79 12.59 -13.05 -28.23
C ALA A 79 13.21 -14.36 -27.73
N PHE A 80 14.14 -14.91 -28.52
CA PHE A 80 14.90 -16.12 -28.21
C PHE A 80 16.26 -16.11 -28.93
N GLY A 81 17.22 -16.87 -28.43
CA GLY A 81 18.54 -17.01 -29.06
C GLY A 81 19.25 -15.66 -29.24
N SER A 82 19.80 -15.41 -30.43
CA SER A 82 20.55 -14.19 -30.77
C SER A 82 19.69 -12.91 -30.76
N TYR A 83 18.40 -13.01 -31.07
CA TYR A 83 17.49 -11.87 -31.03
C TYR A 83 17.38 -11.28 -29.63
N LEU A 84 17.69 -12.05 -28.58
CA LEU A 84 17.64 -11.58 -27.22
C LEU A 84 18.78 -10.61 -26.90
N ASP A 85 19.97 -10.87 -27.44
CA ASP A 85 21.12 -10.00 -27.26
C ASP A 85 20.85 -8.66 -27.96
N ASP A 86 20.42 -8.72 -29.21
CA ASP A 86 20.06 -7.53 -29.98
C ASP A 86 18.89 -6.77 -29.31
N PHE A 87 17.89 -7.48 -28.78
CA PHE A 87 16.78 -6.88 -28.05
C PHE A 87 17.24 -6.17 -26.79
N SER A 88 18.19 -6.76 -26.04
CA SER A 88 18.74 -6.15 -24.83
C SER A 88 19.46 -4.83 -25.10
N GLU A 89 20.08 -4.68 -26.28
CA GLU A 89 20.72 -3.43 -26.69
C GLU A 89 19.68 -2.42 -27.16
N ALA A 90 18.69 -2.87 -27.94
CA ALA A 90 17.63 -2.00 -28.45
C ALA A 90 16.75 -1.43 -27.33
N ILE A 91 16.43 -2.23 -26.31
CA ILE A 91 15.56 -1.79 -25.20
C ILE A 91 16.23 -0.71 -24.32
N LEU A 92 17.57 -0.63 -24.33
CA LEU A 92 18.32 0.40 -23.61
C LEU A 92 18.18 1.78 -24.27
N MET A 93 17.91 1.82 -25.58
CA MET A 93 17.72 3.08 -26.33
C MET A 93 16.32 3.68 -26.14
N LEU A 94 15.38 2.92 -25.58
CA LEU A 94 14.02 3.37 -25.31
C LEU A 94 13.94 4.23 -24.05
N ASN A 95 12.93 5.10 -24.03
CA ASN A 95 12.56 5.86 -22.83
C ASN A 95 12.24 4.88 -21.67
N PRO A 96 12.69 5.14 -20.43
CA PRO A 96 12.34 4.34 -19.26
C PRO A 96 10.86 3.94 -19.17
N ALA A 97 9.92 4.84 -19.44
CA ALA A 97 8.49 4.52 -19.38
C ALA A 97 8.07 3.46 -20.41
N GLU A 98 8.59 3.55 -21.63
CA GLU A 98 8.32 2.56 -22.70
C GLU A 98 8.99 1.23 -22.39
N ARG A 99 10.22 1.28 -21.87
CA ARG A 99 10.96 0.10 -21.41
C ARG A 99 10.15 -0.65 -20.36
N GLU A 100 9.61 0.07 -19.38
CA GLU A 100 8.80 -0.51 -18.32
C GLU A 100 7.57 -1.22 -18.88
N GLN A 101 6.83 -0.58 -19.79
CA GLN A 101 5.66 -1.19 -20.42
C GLN A 101 6.00 -2.45 -21.22
N ILE A 102 7.15 -2.47 -21.91
CA ILE A 102 7.62 -3.67 -22.60
C ILE A 102 7.94 -4.77 -21.60
N LEU A 103 8.62 -4.47 -20.49
CA LEU A 103 8.94 -5.44 -19.44
C LEU A 103 7.67 -6.01 -18.77
N GLN A 104 6.67 -5.18 -18.49
CA GLN A 104 5.37 -5.64 -18.00
C GLN A 104 4.73 -6.63 -18.98
N SER A 105 4.80 -6.34 -20.28
CA SER A 105 4.26 -7.23 -21.31
C SER A 105 5.00 -8.60 -21.38
N ILE A 106 6.29 -8.62 -21.05
CA ILE A 106 7.09 -9.85 -20.92
C ILE A 106 6.67 -10.63 -19.67
N GLU A 107 6.50 -9.94 -18.54
CA GLU A 107 6.03 -10.53 -17.28
C GLU A 107 4.66 -11.18 -17.45
N GLU A 108 3.70 -10.47 -18.04
CA GLU A 108 2.36 -10.98 -18.36
C GLU A 108 2.43 -12.25 -19.21
N ARG A 109 3.31 -12.27 -20.22
CA ARG A 109 3.52 -13.47 -21.03
C ARG A 109 4.08 -14.62 -20.20
N PHE A 110 5.08 -14.36 -19.37
CA PHE A 110 5.70 -15.41 -18.55
C PHE A 110 4.70 -15.98 -17.54
N ASN A 111 3.79 -15.16 -17.02
CA ASN A 111 2.71 -15.58 -16.12
C ASN A 111 1.62 -16.40 -16.85
N SER A 112 1.27 -16.04 -18.09
CA SER A 112 0.17 -16.66 -18.85
C SER A 112 0.59 -17.92 -19.62
N VAL A 113 1.67 -17.84 -20.40
CA VAL A 113 2.15 -18.92 -21.28
C VAL A 113 3.26 -19.74 -20.61
N GLY A 114 3.97 -19.13 -19.67
CA GLY A 114 5.15 -19.73 -19.03
C GLY A 114 6.46 -19.17 -19.57
N ALA A 115 7.48 -19.16 -18.71
CA ALA A 115 8.85 -18.79 -19.05
C ALA A 115 9.59 -19.92 -19.83
N PRO A 116 10.65 -19.56 -20.57
CA PRO A 116 11.52 -20.55 -21.21
C PRO A 116 12.08 -21.55 -20.19
N GLN A 117 12.03 -22.84 -20.54
CA GLN A 117 12.49 -23.94 -19.68
C GLN A 117 13.94 -24.34 -19.96
N ALA A 118 14.47 -24.00 -21.14
CA ALA A 118 15.84 -24.31 -21.50
C ALA A 118 16.81 -23.48 -20.65
N LYS A 119 17.81 -24.15 -20.07
CA LYS A 119 18.78 -23.53 -19.16
C LYS A 119 19.54 -22.39 -19.85
N ASP A 120 19.94 -22.60 -21.09
CA ASP A 120 20.74 -21.65 -21.87
C ASP A 120 19.90 -20.40 -22.21
N GLU A 121 18.62 -20.58 -22.55
CA GLU A 121 17.70 -19.45 -22.77
C GLU A 121 17.48 -18.65 -21.48
N GLN A 122 17.30 -19.31 -20.34
CA GLN A 122 17.18 -18.63 -19.05
C GLN A 122 18.44 -17.82 -18.71
N GLU A 123 19.63 -18.35 -19.00
CA GLU A 123 20.89 -17.64 -18.80
C GLU A 123 20.97 -16.39 -19.70
N ASN A 124 20.59 -16.50 -20.97
CA ASN A 124 20.54 -15.36 -21.89
C ASN A 124 19.55 -14.28 -21.42
N TRP A 125 18.37 -14.66 -20.91
CA TRP A 125 17.41 -13.71 -20.33
C TRP A 125 17.97 -13.04 -19.08
N THR A 126 18.68 -13.77 -18.23
CA THR A 126 19.31 -13.18 -17.05
C THR A 126 20.40 -12.18 -17.41
N SER A 127 21.21 -12.44 -18.45
CA SER A 127 22.24 -11.51 -18.92
C SER A 127 21.66 -10.29 -19.61
N ALA A 128 20.58 -10.46 -20.39
CA ALA A 128 19.88 -9.36 -21.05
C ALA A 128 19.35 -8.34 -20.03
N PHE A 129 18.72 -8.82 -18.95
CA PHE A 129 18.16 -7.95 -17.93
C PHE A 129 19.17 -7.44 -16.88
N GLU A 130 20.37 -8.01 -16.80
CA GLU A 130 21.40 -7.56 -15.86
C GLU A 130 21.92 -6.15 -16.18
N LYS A 131 21.80 -5.72 -17.44
CA LYS A 131 22.20 -4.38 -17.91
C LYS A 131 21.15 -3.29 -17.61
N LEU A 132 19.94 -3.67 -17.19
CA LEU A 132 18.87 -2.71 -16.94
C LEU A 132 19.10 -1.94 -15.64
N GLY A 133 18.70 -0.67 -15.64
CA GLY A 133 18.87 0.25 -14.51
C GLY A 133 18.04 -0.11 -13.28
N ARG A 134 18.27 0.65 -12.20
CA ARG A 134 17.62 0.44 -10.88
C ARG A 134 16.11 0.64 -10.95
N GLU A 135 15.67 1.54 -11.82
CA GLU A 135 14.27 1.92 -12.04
C GLU A 135 13.41 0.73 -12.46
N HIS A 136 13.96 -0.26 -13.18
CA HIS A 136 13.21 -1.42 -13.65
C HIS A 136 13.34 -2.66 -12.77
N GLN A 137 14.11 -2.59 -11.67
CA GLN A 137 14.33 -3.73 -10.80
C GLN A 137 13.05 -4.42 -10.28
N PRO A 138 11.95 -3.71 -9.93
CA PRO A 138 10.73 -4.37 -9.44
C PRO A 138 10.18 -5.40 -10.43
N ILE A 139 10.01 -4.98 -11.69
CA ILE A 139 9.49 -5.84 -12.76
C ILE A 139 10.53 -6.89 -13.14
N VAL A 140 11.82 -6.52 -13.23
CA VAL A 140 12.88 -7.49 -13.53
C VAL A 140 12.89 -8.62 -12.49
N PHE A 141 12.81 -8.32 -11.19
CA PHE A 141 12.75 -9.35 -10.15
C PHE A 141 11.49 -10.23 -10.27
N SER A 142 10.36 -9.64 -10.65
CA SER A 142 9.13 -10.41 -10.91
C SER A 142 9.31 -11.36 -12.10
N ILE A 143 9.91 -10.89 -13.21
CA ILE A 143 10.27 -11.74 -14.36
C ILE A 143 11.24 -12.85 -13.94
N MET A 144 12.23 -12.56 -13.08
CA MET A 144 13.16 -13.57 -12.54
C MET A 144 12.45 -14.65 -11.72
N SER A 145 11.31 -14.34 -11.11
CA SER A 145 10.52 -15.34 -10.38
C SER A 145 9.98 -16.44 -11.30
N ASN A 146 9.71 -16.11 -12.56
CA ASN A 146 9.22 -17.02 -13.58
C ASN A 146 10.34 -17.85 -14.25
N LEU A 147 11.58 -17.34 -14.27
CA LEU A 147 12.77 -18.04 -14.82
C LEU A 147 13.29 -19.19 -13.91
N GLY A 148 12.56 -19.54 -12.86
CA GLY A 148 12.85 -20.70 -12.02
C GLY A 148 14.20 -20.62 -11.28
N ALA A 149 15.05 -21.63 -11.46
CA ALA A 149 16.28 -21.78 -10.69
C ALA A 149 17.34 -20.72 -11.05
N GLN A 150 17.42 -20.30 -12.32
CA GLN A 150 18.39 -19.30 -12.75
C GLN A 150 18.02 -17.91 -12.26
N GLY A 151 16.75 -17.52 -12.40
CA GLY A 151 16.26 -16.26 -11.84
C GLY A 151 16.43 -16.18 -10.31
N TYR A 152 16.16 -17.28 -9.58
CA TYR A 152 16.46 -17.37 -8.15
C TYR A 152 17.96 -17.16 -7.84
N ARG A 153 18.87 -17.77 -8.60
CA ARG A 153 20.31 -17.61 -8.41
C ARG A 153 20.74 -16.17 -8.68
N TRP A 154 20.20 -15.56 -9.72
CA TRP A 154 20.46 -14.17 -10.08
C TRP A 154 20.02 -13.22 -8.96
N VAL A 155 18.78 -13.33 -8.46
CA VAL A 155 18.29 -12.47 -7.35
C VAL A 155 19.11 -12.72 -6.08
N ARG A 156 19.43 -13.99 -5.77
CA ARG A 156 20.26 -14.32 -4.61
C ARG A 156 21.70 -13.78 -4.73
N ARG A 157 22.22 -13.64 -5.95
CA ARG A 157 23.52 -13.04 -6.23
C ARG A 157 23.43 -11.52 -6.02
N LYS A 158 22.43 -10.87 -6.60
CA LYS A 158 22.19 -9.43 -6.44
C LYS A 158 22.02 -9.00 -4.98
N ILE A 159 21.25 -9.73 -4.17
CA ILE A 159 21.12 -9.42 -2.73
C ILE A 159 22.44 -9.65 -1.96
N ARG A 160 23.33 -10.52 -2.43
CA ARG A 160 24.62 -10.77 -1.75
C ARG A 160 25.72 -9.79 -2.14
N GLU A 161 25.79 -9.45 -3.41
CA GLU A 161 26.90 -8.70 -4.00
C GLU A 161 26.58 -7.20 -4.11
N ASP A 162 25.36 -6.85 -4.52
CA ASP A 162 24.95 -5.47 -4.85
C ASP A 162 23.76 -5.01 -3.99
N PHE A 163 23.80 -5.25 -2.69
CA PHE A 163 22.66 -5.02 -1.79
C PHE A 163 22.18 -3.55 -1.77
N ASP A 164 23.12 -2.60 -1.79
CA ASP A 164 22.82 -1.16 -1.79
C ASP A 164 22.02 -0.72 -3.02
N SER A 165 22.17 -1.43 -4.14
CA SER A 165 21.49 -1.10 -5.40
C SER A 165 20.01 -1.52 -5.41
N ILE A 166 19.54 -2.31 -4.43
CA ILE A 166 18.18 -2.83 -4.43
C ILE A 166 17.17 -1.69 -4.23
N SER A 167 16.19 -1.61 -5.13
CA SER A 167 15.05 -0.69 -5.03
C SER A 167 14.00 -1.22 -4.06
N PHE A 168 13.19 -0.30 -3.52
CA PHE A 168 12.13 -0.65 -2.57
C PHE A 168 11.07 -1.57 -3.19
N GLY A 169 10.63 -1.28 -4.42
CA GLY A 169 9.67 -2.12 -5.15
C GLY A 169 10.20 -3.52 -5.50
N ALA A 170 11.53 -3.68 -5.64
CA ALA A 170 12.12 -5.00 -5.85
C ALA A 170 11.94 -5.92 -4.65
N VAL A 171 11.79 -5.40 -3.43
CA VAL A 171 11.48 -6.22 -2.25
C VAL A 171 10.10 -6.85 -2.38
N GLU A 172 9.10 -6.10 -2.86
CA GLU A 172 7.73 -6.59 -2.98
C GLU A 172 7.60 -7.76 -3.96
N SER A 173 8.32 -7.68 -5.08
CA SER A 173 8.38 -8.72 -6.11
C SER A 173 8.91 -10.09 -5.62
N LEU A 174 9.59 -10.14 -4.45
CA LEU A 174 10.01 -11.40 -3.85
C LEU A 174 8.82 -12.28 -3.43
N SER A 175 7.64 -11.68 -3.28
CA SER A 175 6.40 -12.40 -2.96
C SER A 175 5.97 -13.37 -4.08
N SER A 176 6.30 -13.04 -5.35
CA SER A 176 6.01 -13.82 -6.56
C SER A 176 6.82 -15.12 -6.68
N PHE A 177 7.93 -15.23 -5.94
CA PHE A 177 8.73 -16.46 -5.93
C PHE A 177 7.99 -17.62 -5.25
N ASN A 178 8.31 -18.83 -5.68
CA ASN A 178 7.81 -20.03 -5.01
C ASN A 178 8.14 -20.04 -3.50
N THR A 179 7.32 -20.71 -2.70
CA THR A 179 7.40 -20.63 -1.22
C THR A 179 8.78 -21.00 -0.66
N LYS A 180 9.50 -21.94 -1.30
CA LYS A 180 10.84 -22.37 -0.88
C LYS A 180 11.91 -21.33 -1.20
N HIS A 181 11.91 -20.76 -2.39
CA HIS A 181 12.84 -19.71 -2.81
C HIS A 181 12.56 -18.42 -2.07
N ARG A 182 11.30 -18.02 -1.96
CA ARG A 182 10.85 -16.85 -1.18
C ARG A 182 11.39 -16.89 0.24
N LYS A 183 11.22 -17.99 0.98
CA LYS A 183 11.76 -18.11 2.36
C LYS A 183 13.27 -17.89 2.43
N ARG A 184 14.02 -18.43 1.46
CA ARG A 184 15.50 -18.30 1.43
C ARG A 184 15.94 -16.90 1.03
N LEU A 185 15.29 -16.28 0.05
CA LEU A 185 15.57 -14.90 -0.37
C LEU A 185 15.20 -13.93 0.75
N PHE A 186 14.02 -14.10 1.34
CA PHE A 186 13.56 -13.30 2.48
C PHE A 186 14.52 -13.37 3.65
N LYS A 187 14.97 -14.58 4.04
CA LYS A 187 15.96 -14.75 5.10
C LYS A 187 17.23 -13.93 4.81
N LEU A 188 17.76 -14.07 3.61
CA LEU A 188 19.00 -13.40 3.21
C LEU A 188 18.83 -11.88 3.15
N LEU A 189 17.70 -11.42 2.61
CA LEU A 189 17.34 -10.00 2.55
C LEU A 189 17.21 -9.41 3.96
N ALA A 190 16.51 -10.09 4.88
CA ALA A 190 16.30 -9.60 6.23
C ALA A 190 17.60 -9.53 7.04
N GLU A 191 18.49 -10.53 6.89
CA GLU A 191 19.83 -10.51 7.52
C GLU A 191 20.64 -9.33 6.99
N LYS A 192 20.73 -9.16 5.67
CA LYS A 192 21.47 -8.05 5.05
C LYS A 192 20.89 -6.66 5.35
N ALA A 193 19.57 -6.53 5.33
CA ALA A 193 18.88 -5.28 5.61
C ALA A 193 19.04 -4.83 7.06
N ALA A 194 19.09 -5.76 8.02
CA ALA A 194 19.32 -5.40 9.42
C ALA A 194 20.72 -4.84 9.68
N ASP A 195 21.72 -5.29 8.89
CA ASP A 195 23.12 -4.90 9.01
C ASP A 195 23.45 -3.62 8.22
N GLU A 196 22.99 -3.52 6.97
CA GLU A 196 23.45 -2.49 6.02
C GLU A 196 22.38 -1.42 5.72
N ARG A 197 21.11 -1.81 5.51
CA ARG A 197 20.02 -0.91 5.05
C ARG A 197 18.69 -1.16 5.76
N ARG A 198 18.54 -0.55 6.94
CA ARG A 198 17.34 -0.68 7.80
C ARG A 198 16.10 0.04 7.27
N ASP A 199 16.27 0.97 6.32
CA ASP A 199 15.21 1.65 5.58
C ASP A 199 14.32 0.69 4.78
N LEU A 200 14.81 -0.50 4.43
CA LEU A 200 14.03 -1.53 3.74
C LEU A 200 13.00 -2.24 4.65
N LEU A 201 13.09 -2.05 5.97
CA LEU A 201 12.24 -2.76 6.94
C LEU A 201 10.72 -2.67 6.65
N PRO A 202 10.13 -1.50 6.33
CA PRO A 202 8.69 -1.42 6.05
C PRO A 202 8.26 -2.34 4.90
N TYR A 203 9.07 -2.40 3.84
CA TYR A 203 8.81 -3.23 2.65
C TYR A 203 8.97 -4.72 2.96
N ILE A 204 10.00 -5.08 3.74
CA ILE A 204 10.21 -6.46 4.20
C ILE A 204 9.05 -6.90 5.10
N CYS A 205 8.59 -6.02 5.99
CA CYS A 205 7.43 -6.24 6.84
C CYS A 205 6.14 -6.44 6.02
N GLY A 206 5.98 -5.73 4.90
CA GLY A 206 4.82 -5.83 4.00
C GLY A 206 4.65 -7.20 3.35
N ILE A 207 5.76 -7.87 3.00
CA ILE A 207 5.74 -9.20 2.37
C ILE A 207 5.86 -10.37 3.36
N ALA A 208 6.04 -10.08 4.65
CA ALA A 208 6.21 -11.11 5.68
C ALA A 208 4.94 -11.95 5.85
N ASN A 209 5.12 -13.24 6.11
CA ASN A 209 4.04 -14.19 6.37
C ASN A 209 4.41 -15.14 7.52
N GLN A 210 3.48 -15.97 7.97
CA GLN A 210 3.67 -16.90 9.11
C GLN A 210 4.97 -17.73 9.03
N ASP A 211 5.40 -18.07 7.81
CA ASP A 211 6.59 -18.88 7.59
C ASP A 211 7.91 -18.08 7.62
N THR A 212 7.86 -16.79 7.38
CA THR A 212 9.03 -15.91 7.21
C THR A 212 9.21 -14.92 8.35
N VAL A 213 8.17 -14.67 9.16
CA VAL A 213 8.18 -13.72 10.29
C VAL A 213 9.35 -13.95 11.25
N ASN A 214 9.77 -15.20 11.48
CA ASN A 214 10.92 -15.50 12.35
C ASN A 214 12.25 -14.94 11.82
N HIS A 215 12.36 -14.65 10.52
CA HIS A 215 13.54 -14.04 9.93
C HIS A 215 13.62 -12.53 10.18
N LEU A 216 12.58 -11.91 10.76
CA LEU A 216 12.63 -10.51 11.19
C LEU A 216 13.35 -10.30 12.53
N MET A 217 13.78 -11.39 13.21
CA MET A 217 14.49 -11.33 14.48
C MET A 217 15.71 -10.38 14.50
N PRO A 218 16.54 -10.29 13.44
CA PRO A 218 17.68 -9.36 13.42
C PRO A 218 17.28 -7.90 13.66
N PHE A 219 16.08 -7.49 13.25
CA PHE A 219 15.54 -6.13 13.48
C PHE A 219 15.05 -5.87 14.90
N LEU A 220 15.11 -6.85 15.80
CA LEU A 220 14.82 -6.62 17.22
C LEU A 220 16.07 -6.25 18.01
N SER A 221 17.26 -6.64 17.53
CA SER A 221 18.54 -6.37 18.17
C SER A 221 19.02 -4.97 17.81
N ASP A 222 19.36 -4.17 18.83
CA ASP A 222 19.88 -2.80 18.70
C ASP A 222 19.01 -1.85 17.85
N ALA A 223 17.72 -2.15 17.72
CA ALA A 223 16.78 -1.39 16.92
C ALA A 223 16.10 -0.26 17.68
N SER A 224 15.65 0.76 16.96
CA SER A 224 14.76 1.76 17.53
C SER A 224 13.40 1.15 17.89
N TRP A 225 12.68 1.74 18.84
CA TRP A 225 11.33 1.26 19.18
C TRP A 225 10.36 1.33 17.98
N LYS A 226 10.62 2.23 17.01
CA LYS A 226 9.82 2.36 15.79
C LYS A 226 9.98 1.14 14.89
N GLU A 227 11.22 0.69 14.66
CA GLU A 227 11.50 -0.54 13.92
C GLU A 227 10.88 -1.76 14.59
N ARG A 228 11.06 -1.91 15.91
CA ARG A 228 10.44 -3.03 16.65
C ARG A 228 8.92 -3.00 16.58
N ALA A 229 8.31 -1.81 16.58
CA ALA A 229 6.86 -1.66 16.40
C ALA A 229 6.40 -2.06 14.98
N GLN A 230 7.19 -1.80 13.94
CA GLN A 230 6.90 -2.26 12.57
C GLN A 230 6.97 -3.79 12.50
N VAL A 231 8.01 -4.40 13.08
CA VAL A 231 8.11 -5.86 13.18
C VAL A 231 6.92 -6.45 13.95
N ALA A 232 6.52 -5.82 15.05
CA ALA A 232 5.32 -6.22 15.80
C ALA A 232 4.05 -6.16 14.96
N GLY A 233 3.88 -5.10 14.17
CA GLY A 233 2.76 -4.98 13.24
C GLY A 233 2.73 -6.12 12.22
N ALA A 234 3.87 -6.44 11.62
CA ALA A 234 4.00 -7.53 10.63
C ALA A 234 3.76 -8.93 11.22
N VAL A 235 4.24 -9.18 12.44
CA VAL A 235 4.03 -10.43 13.19
C VAL A 235 2.53 -10.62 13.48
N ALA A 236 1.87 -9.55 13.92
CA ALA A 236 0.45 -9.56 14.25
C ALA A 236 -0.45 -9.74 13.02
N SER A 237 -0.14 -9.06 11.91
CA SER A 237 -0.92 -9.13 10.66
C SER A 237 -0.77 -10.47 9.94
N SER A 238 0.41 -11.10 10.06
CA SER A 238 0.67 -12.46 9.59
C SER A 238 -0.14 -13.51 10.35
N GLY A 239 -0.55 -13.22 11.58
CA GLY A 239 -1.24 -14.13 12.48
C GLY A 239 -0.28 -14.98 13.33
N ILE A 240 -0.70 -15.24 14.56
CA ILE A 240 0.12 -15.84 15.60
C ILE A 240 -0.23 -17.33 15.75
N ASP A 241 0.63 -18.17 15.19
CA ASP A 241 0.50 -19.63 15.30
C ASP A 241 1.09 -20.16 16.62
N ARG A 242 2.18 -19.57 17.12
CA ARG A 242 2.88 -20.02 18.36
C ARG A 242 3.24 -18.81 19.24
N ALA A 243 2.95 -18.92 20.53
CA ALA A 243 3.39 -17.95 21.55
C ALA A 243 4.81 -18.29 22.05
N ALA A 244 5.79 -18.17 21.15
CA ALA A 244 7.22 -18.43 21.38
C ALA A 244 8.11 -17.60 20.43
N GLY A 245 9.40 -17.52 20.70
CA GLY A 245 10.38 -16.80 19.88
C GLY A 245 10.02 -15.33 19.73
N ILE A 246 10.07 -14.83 18.49
CA ILE A 246 9.86 -13.41 18.15
C ILE A 246 8.58 -12.82 18.76
N VAL A 247 7.52 -13.62 18.86
CA VAL A 247 6.25 -13.19 19.45
C VAL A 247 6.41 -12.88 20.94
N MET A 248 7.12 -13.74 21.69
CA MET A 248 7.34 -13.52 23.12
C MET A 248 8.35 -12.42 23.39
N ASP A 249 9.34 -12.23 22.50
CA ASP A 249 10.28 -11.12 22.58
C ASP A 249 9.54 -9.78 22.44
N LEU A 250 8.58 -9.70 21.52
CA LEU A 250 7.72 -8.52 21.33
C LEU A 250 6.73 -8.31 22.49
N VAL A 251 6.18 -9.38 23.06
CA VAL A 251 5.29 -9.32 24.24
C VAL A 251 6.05 -8.86 25.48
N SER A 252 7.35 -9.19 25.58
CA SER A 252 8.21 -8.77 26.68
C SER A 252 8.93 -7.45 26.43
N ASP A 253 8.65 -6.75 25.32
CA ASP A 253 9.31 -5.49 24.98
C ASP A 253 9.07 -4.42 26.08
N PRO A 254 10.11 -3.70 26.52
CA PRO A 254 9.97 -2.67 27.53
C PRO A 254 9.10 -1.49 27.08
N ASN A 255 9.03 -1.22 25.78
CA ASN A 255 8.27 -0.10 25.24
C ASN A 255 6.84 -0.51 24.91
N TRP A 256 5.88 0.12 25.60
CA TRP A 256 4.45 -0.11 25.41
C TRP A 256 3.96 0.16 23.98
N ARG A 257 4.65 1.00 23.19
CA ARG A 257 4.28 1.28 21.79
C ARG A 257 4.49 0.08 20.87
N VAL A 258 5.48 -0.76 21.15
CA VAL A 258 5.73 -2.02 20.41
C VAL A 258 4.61 -3.01 20.69
N LYS A 259 4.25 -3.17 21.97
CA LYS A 259 3.12 -3.99 22.42
C LYS A 259 1.79 -3.51 21.83
N GLN A 260 1.58 -2.21 21.79
CA GLN A 260 0.42 -1.60 21.15
C GLN A 260 0.36 -1.95 19.66
N ALA A 261 1.48 -1.87 18.92
CA ALA A 261 1.51 -2.21 17.50
C ALA A 261 1.15 -3.68 17.25
N LEU A 262 1.57 -4.59 18.14
CA LEU A 262 1.19 -6.00 18.09
C LEU A 262 -0.33 -6.19 18.28
N LEU A 263 -0.95 -5.47 19.21
CA LEU A 263 -2.39 -5.58 19.49
C LEU A 263 -3.26 -4.92 18.41
N ASN A 264 -2.84 -3.77 17.88
CA ASN A 264 -3.59 -3.04 16.87
C ASN A 264 -3.69 -3.81 15.55
N ASN A 265 -2.61 -4.48 15.14
CA ASN A 265 -2.54 -5.21 13.87
C ASN A 265 -2.87 -6.70 14.00
N LEU A 266 -3.42 -7.12 15.14
CA LEU A 266 -3.67 -8.53 15.43
C LEU A 266 -4.73 -9.13 14.50
N SER A 267 -4.32 -10.07 13.65
CA SER A 267 -5.25 -10.85 12.82
C SER A 267 -5.75 -12.07 13.58
N ILE A 268 -6.97 -12.00 14.11
CA ILE A 268 -7.58 -13.07 14.91
C ILE A 268 -7.83 -14.32 14.05
N GLU A 269 -8.37 -14.14 12.84
CA GLU A 269 -8.70 -15.22 11.91
C GLU A 269 -7.51 -16.12 11.57
N LYS A 270 -6.33 -15.50 11.35
CA LYS A 270 -5.10 -16.21 10.97
C LYS A 270 -4.38 -16.83 12.17
N SER A 271 -4.77 -16.49 13.39
CA SER A 271 -4.09 -16.87 14.63
C SER A 271 -4.70 -18.10 15.29
N ARG A 272 -3.89 -18.82 16.10
CA ARG A 272 -4.39 -19.93 16.92
C ARG A 272 -4.88 -19.44 18.27
N LEU A 273 -6.07 -19.88 18.65
CA LEU A 273 -6.72 -19.50 19.92
C LEU A 273 -5.82 -19.72 21.16
N THR A 274 -5.14 -20.86 21.25
CA THR A 274 -4.30 -21.18 22.42
C THR A 274 -3.11 -20.23 22.56
N SER A 275 -2.51 -19.83 21.44
CA SER A 275 -1.41 -18.87 21.40
C SER A 275 -1.90 -17.47 21.77
N LEU A 276 -3.05 -17.04 21.23
CA LEU A 276 -3.66 -15.74 21.55
C LEU A 276 -4.03 -15.62 23.02
N ILE A 277 -4.69 -16.62 23.60
CA ILE A 277 -5.07 -16.62 25.03
C ILE A 277 -3.83 -16.46 25.92
N LYS A 278 -2.72 -17.11 25.58
CA LYS A 278 -1.48 -16.99 26.35
C LYS A 278 -0.91 -15.57 26.27
N ILE A 279 -0.87 -14.99 25.08
CA ILE A 279 -0.33 -13.65 24.83
C ILE A 279 -1.19 -12.57 25.49
N LEU A 280 -2.50 -12.63 25.29
CA LEU A 280 -3.46 -11.70 25.89
C LEU A 280 -3.42 -11.76 27.43
N GLY A 281 -3.15 -12.94 28.01
CA GLY A 281 -2.91 -13.08 29.44
C GLY A 281 -1.76 -12.22 29.96
N TYR A 282 -0.68 -12.07 29.19
CA TYR A 282 0.42 -11.17 29.56
C TYR A 282 0.03 -9.69 29.41
N PHE A 283 -0.70 -9.33 28.35
CA PHE A 283 -1.06 -7.93 28.11
C PHE A 283 -2.13 -7.39 29.05
N VAL A 284 -3.06 -8.23 29.50
CA VAL A 284 -4.05 -7.87 30.54
C VAL A 284 -3.35 -7.53 31.86
N ALA A 285 -2.25 -8.23 32.17
CA ALA A 285 -1.43 -7.99 33.34
C ALA A 285 -0.37 -6.89 33.14
N ASP A 286 -0.36 -6.18 31.99
CA ASP A 286 0.66 -5.18 31.71
C ASP A 286 0.53 -3.94 32.61
N SER A 287 1.65 -3.36 32.99
CA SER A 287 1.72 -2.10 33.72
C SER A 287 0.99 -0.95 33.00
N HIS A 288 1.09 -0.88 31.67
CA HIS A 288 0.60 0.26 30.91
C HIS A 288 -0.90 0.15 30.61
N THR A 289 -1.66 1.18 31.00
CA THR A 289 -3.14 1.21 30.88
C THR A 289 -3.62 1.03 29.44
N ARG A 290 -2.96 1.67 28.48
CA ARG A 290 -3.32 1.57 27.04
C ARG A 290 -3.14 0.17 26.45
N VAL A 291 -2.12 -0.57 26.90
CA VAL A 291 -1.91 -1.96 26.45
C VAL A 291 -3.00 -2.85 27.03
N ARG A 292 -3.32 -2.66 28.31
CA ARG A 292 -4.43 -3.38 28.97
C ARG A 292 -5.77 -3.14 28.30
N SER A 293 -6.12 -1.89 27.99
CA SER A 293 -7.40 -1.57 27.33
C SER A 293 -7.50 -2.17 25.92
N LEU A 294 -6.38 -2.20 25.18
CA LEU A 294 -6.34 -2.84 23.86
C LEU A 294 -6.41 -4.36 23.95
N ALA A 295 -5.80 -4.97 24.97
CA ALA A 295 -5.91 -6.40 25.22
C ALA A 295 -7.34 -6.79 25.60
N GLU A 296 -7.99 -6.02 26.49
CA GLU A 296 -9.41 -6.14 26.85
C GLU A 296 -10.29 -6.10 25.59
N ARG A 297 -10.07 -5.12 24.71
CA ARG A 297 -10.77 -5.01 23.42
C ARG A 297 -10.50 -6.19 22.49
N ALA A 298 -9.26 -6.66 22.39
CA ALA A 298 -8.90 -7.81 21.56
C ALA A 298 -9.54 -9.11 22.07
N ILE A 299 -9.71 -9.27 23.39
CA ILE A 299 -10.42 -10.42 23.98
C ILE A 299 -11.92 -10.38 23.62
N LEU A 300 -12.55 -9.19 23.60
CA LEU A 300 -13.92 -9.06 23.12
C LEU A 300 -14.06 -9.45 21.64
N ARG A 301 -13.17 -8.94 20.79
CA ARG A 301 -13.12 -9.31 19.36
C ARG A 301 -12.95 -10.82 19.17
N LEU A 302 -12.20 -11.48 20.03
CA LEU A 302 -12.01 -12.94 20.03
C LEU A 302 -13.31 -13.73 20.28
N GLY A 303 -14.33 -13.10 20.88
CA GLY A 303 -15.66 -13.69 21.06
C GLY A 303 -16.57 -13.58 19.83
N VAL A 304 -16.21 -12.71 18.88
CA VAL A 304 -16.98 -12.43 17.65
C VAL A 304 -16.27 -13.05 16.42
N GLU A 305 -14.96 -12.86 16.31
CA GLU A 305 -14.14 -13.33 15.19
C GLU A 305 -13.61 -14.75 15.44
N LYS A 306 -13.78 -15.63 14.45
CA LYS A 306 -13.36 -17.04 14.55
C LYS A 306 -11.85 -17.18 14.33
N CYS A 307 -11.14 -17.71 15.33
CA CYS A 307 -9.74 -18.14 15.17
C CYS A 307 -9.54 -19.36 14.26
N LYS A 308 -8.33 -19.51 13.75
CA LYS A 308 -7.84 -20.72 13.06
C LYS A 308 -8.07 -21.95 13.95
N SER A 309 -8.73 -22.98 13.41
CA SER A 309 -8.93 -24.30 14.03
C SER A 309 -9.77 -24.35 15.33
N SER A 310 -10.68 -23.39 15.58
CA SER A 310 -11.61 -23.47 16.72
C SER A 310 -13.01 -22.97 16.39
N THR A 311 -14.00 -23.40 17.17
CA THR A 311 -15.40 -22.95 17.08
C THR A 311 -15.63 -21.74 17.99
N LEU A 312 -16.61 -20.89 17.65
CA LEU A 312 -16.94 -19.70 18.46
C LEU A 312 -17.38 -20.09 19.88
N GLU A 313 -18.13 -21.18 20.04
CA GLU A 313 -18.57 -21.66 21.36
C GLU A 313 -17.40 -22.10 22.25
N GLU A 314 -16.43 -22.82 21.69
CA GLU A 314 -15.20 -23.19 22.40
C GLU A 314 -14.35 -21.97 22.74
N GLN A 315 -14.28 -20.99 21.85
CA GLN A 315 -13.57 -19.73 22.08
C GLN A 315 -14.22 -18.97 23.25
N ARG A 316 -15.52 -18.71 23.15
CA ARG A 316 -16.31 -18.00 24.16
C ARG A 316 -16.23 -18.67 25.53
N SER A 317 -16.39 -20.00 25.59
CA SER A 317 -16.30 -20.74 26.87
C SER A 317 -14.89 -20.68 27.49
N ARG A 318 -13.82 -20.74 26.68
CA ARG A 318 -12.44 -20.58 27.17
C ARG A 318 -12.12 -19.16 27.61
N ILE A 319 -12.61 -18.16 26.87
CA ILE A 319 -12.47 -16.74 27.21
C ILE A 319 -13.21 -16.45 28.52
N GLN A 320 -14.47 -16.84 28.64
CA GLN A 320 -15.26 -16.66 29.86
C GLN A 320 -14.61 -17.36 31.06
N ARG A 321 -13.99 -18.53 30.88
CA ARG A 321 -13.30 -19.22 31.98
C ARG A 321 -12.06 -18.47 32.48
N ARG A 322 -11.33 -17.78 31.60
CA ARG A 322 -10.04 -17.17 31.94
C ARG A 322 -10.11 -15.66 32.19
N PHE A 323 -10.98 -14.96 31.48
CA PHE A 323 -10.99 -13.50 31.40
C PHE A 323 -12.37 -12.90 31.74
N ARG A 324 -13.22 -13.59 32.51
CA ARG A 324 -14.60 -13.13 32.77
C ARG A 324 -14.65 -11.68 33.28
N LYS A 325 -13.81 -11.34 34.26
CA LYS A 325 -13.84 -10.03 34.93
C LYS A 325 -13.42 -8.93 33.98
N GLU A 326 -12.37 -9.21 33.21
CA GLU A 326 -11.77 -8.30 32.24
C GLU A 326 -12.71 -8.06 31.08
N VAL A 327 -13.38 -9.11 30.61
CA VAL A 327 -14.34 -9.04 29.50
C VAL A 327 -15.60 -8.27 29.89
N LEU A 328 -16.13 -8.46 31.12
CA LEU A 328 -17.25 -7.65 31.62
C LEU A 328 -16.87 -6.17 31.76
N ARG A 329 -15.65 -5.88 32.23
CA ARG A 329 -15.13 -4.52 32.28
C ARG A 329 -14.88 -3.92 30.89
N ALA A 330 -14.47 -4.75 29.94
CA ALA A 330 -14.22 -4.34 28.57
C ALA A 330 -15.52 -4.01 27.85
N ALA A 331 -16.56 -4.82 28.06
CA ALA A 331 -17.87 -4.66 27.42
C ALA A 331 -18.49 -3.30 27.77
N SER A 332 -18.47 -2.90 29.04
CA SER A 332 -18.98 -1.60 29.46
C SER A 332 -18.20 -0.39 28.92
N ARG A 333 -17.00 -0.60 28.37
CA ARG A 333 -16.15 0.45 27.80
C ARG A 333 -16.14 0.47 26.28
N ASN A 334 -16.51 -0.63 25.64
CA ASN A 334 -16.48 -0.81 24.19
C ASN A 334 -17.87 -1.24 23.74
N SER A 335 -18.82 -0.29 23.72
CA SER A 335 -20.19 -0.52 23.23
C SER A 335 -20.25 -0.76 21.71
N ASP A 336 -19.13 -0.62 21.01
CA ASP A 336 -19.01 -0.84 19.57
C ASP A 336 -18.79 -2.30 19.17
N ILE A 337 -18.57 -3.20 20.14
CA ILE A 337 -18.33 -4.63 19.91
C ILE A 337 -19.47 -5.43 20.52
N ASP A 338 -20.04 -6.36 19.76
CA ASP A 338 -21.09 -7.26 20.23
C ASP A 338 -20.65 -8.04 21.49
N SER A 339 -21.33 -7.76 22.60
CA SER A 339 -21.16 -8.38 23.90
C SER A 339 -22.34 -9.27 24.32
N GLU A 340 -23.33 -9.50 23.47
CA GLU A 340 -24.54 -10.28 23.81
C GLU A 340 -24.20 -11.71 24.24
N TRP A 341 -23.13 -12.27 23.66
CA TRP A 341 -22.63 -13.61 23.97
C TRP A 341 -22.13 -13.78 25.42
N LEU A 342 -21.99 -12.69 26.18
CA LEU A 342 -21.66 -12.73 27.60
C LEU A 342 -22.87 -12.99 28.50
N GLY A 343 -24.09 -12.97 27.94
CA GLY A 343 -25.32 -13.11 28.71
C GLY A 343 -25.58 -11.94 29.66
N VAL A 344 -24.89 -10.82 29.45
CA VAL A 344 -25.24 -9.53 30.02
C VAL A 344 -25.97 -8.81 28.90
N SER A 345 -27.27 -9.08 28.78
CA SER A 345 -28.13 -8.11 28.12
C SER A 345 -27.91 -6.82 28.87
N GLU A 346 -27.43 -5.78 28.20
CA GLU A 346 -27.73 -4.42 28.66
C GLU A 346 -29.24 -4.46 28.82
N SER A 347 -29.71 -4.56 30.07
CA SER A 347 -31.10 -4.26 30.32
C SER A 347 -31.23 -2.88 29.74
N ASP A 348 -31.96 -2.77 28.61
CA ASP A 348 -32.63 -1.55 28.24
C ASP A 348 -33.08 -1.01 29.58
N ALA A 349 -32.46 0.07 30.03
CA ALA A 349 -32.89 0.72 31.23
C ALA A 349 -34.29 1.13 30.86
N GLU A 350 -35.27 0.28 31.19
CA GLU A 350 -36.68 0.57 31.02
C GLU A 350 -36.77 1.96 31.61
N PRO A 351 -37.07 2.99 30.79
CA PRO A 351 -37.10 4.35 31.30
C PRO A 351 -38.01 4.25 32.50
N ILE A 352 -37.47 4.61 33.68
CA ILE A 352 -38.11 4.48 34.99
C ILE A 352 -39.60 4.67 34.73
N PRO A 353 -40.44 3.62 34.92
CA PRO A 353 -41.81 3.64 34.44
C PRO A 353 -42.40 4.98 34.86
N TYR A 354 -42.74 5.81 33.87
CA TYR A 354 -43.26 7.14 34.13
C TYR A 354 -44.49 6.91 35.01
N ILE A 355 -44.37 7.22 36.29
CA ILE A 355 -45.50 7.26 37.21
C ILE A 355 -46.18 8.57 36.81
N PRO A 356 -47.33 8.54 36.10
CA PRO A 356 -48.05 9.78 35.86
C PRO A 356 -48.38 10.39 37.23
N GLU A 357 -47.98 11.64 37.45
CA GLU A 357 -48.32 12.41 38.66
C GLU A 357 -49.81 12.87 38.66
N ASP A 358 -50.62 12.39 37.70
CA ASP A 358 -52.00 12.79 37.50
C ASP A 358 -53.00 11.67 37.84
N GLU A 359 -53.04 11.23 39.10
CA GLU A 359 -54.22 10.57 39.67
C GLU A 359 -54.47 11.09 41.11
N GLU A 360 -54.55 12.41 41.26
CA GLU A 360 -55.35 13.04 42.32
C GLU A 360 -56.74 13.34 41.74
N GLU A 361 -57.72 12.51 42.10
CA GLU A 361 -59.13 12.87 42.36
C GLU A 361 -60.05 11.65 42.14
N SER A 362 -60.12 10.79 43.16
CA SER A 362 -61.39 10.13 43.49
C SER A 362 -61.51 10.00 44.99
N GLU A 363 -62.23 10.95 45.58
CA GLU A 363 -62.83 10.83 46.90
C GLU A 363 -63.73 9.59 46.92
N ASP A 364 -63.41 8.60 47.76
CA ASP A 364 -64.39 8.00 48.68
C ASP A 364 -63.79 6.87 49.54
N SER A 365 -63.84 7.10 50.85
CA SER A 365 -64.14 6.11 51.91
C SER A 365 -63.07 5.12 52.44
N VAL A 366 -62.69 5.41 53.70
CA VAL A 366 -62.61 4.49 54.87
C VAL A 366 -61.28 3.77 55.19
N GLU A 367 -60.64 4.32 56.23
CA GLU A 367 -59.99 3.68 57.41
C GLU A 367 -59.14 2.41 57.20
N ASP A 368 -57.81 2.58 57.11
CA ASP A 368 -56.85 2.01 58.08
C ASP A 368 -55.42 2.50 57.78
N ALA A 369 -54.82 3.20 58.74
CA ALA A 369 -53.52 3.85 58.60
C ALA A 369 -52.35 2.95 59.02
N PRO A 370 -51.32 2.74 58.18
CA PRO A 370 -49.97 2.51 58.65
C PRO A 370 -49.21 3.85 58.77
N VAL A 371 -48.66 4.08 59.96
CA VAL A 371 -47.84 5.23 60.34
C VAL A 371 -46.62 5.35 59.41
N GLY A 372 -46.66 6.33 58.51
CA GLY A 372 -45.50 6.76 57.71
C GLY A 372 -44.64 7.74 58.49
N VAL A 373 -43.33 7.49 58.51
CA VAL A 373 -42.31 8.35 59.13
C VAL A 373 -42.14 9.60 58.27
N SER A 374 -42.42 10.78 58.82
CA SER A 374 -42.28 12.05 58.11
C SER A 374 -40.81 12.33 57.77
N LEU A 375 -40.55 12.78 56.55
CA LEU A 375 -39.22 13.18 56.05
C LEU A 375 -38.77 14.56 56.56
N ASP A 376 -39.53 15.18 57.47
CA ASP A 376 -39.21 16.47 58.08
C ASP A 376 -37.99 16.43 59.02
N ASP A 377 -37.50 15.24 59.40
CA ASP A 377 -36.34 15.07 60.28
C ASP A 377 -34.98 15.08 59.55
N ILE A 378 -34.92 15.24 58.22
CA ILE A 378 -33.64 15.23 57.46
C ILE A 378 -33.23 16.61 56.92
N ALA A 379 -34.02 17.67 57.13
CA ALA A 379 -33.69 19.01 56.65
C ALA A 379 -32.84 19.81 57.67
N SER A 380 -31.56 19.46 57.84
CA SER A 380 -30.60 20.39 58.48
C SER A 380 -29.14 20.20 58.07
N LEU A 381 -28.83 20.28 56.77
CA LEU A 381 -27.46 20.58 56.35
C LEU A 381 -27.46 21.65 55.25
N LYS A 382 -27.06 22.86 55.67
CA LYS A 382 -26.72 24.01 54.84
C LYS A 382 -25.65 23.65 53.79
N PRO A 383 -25.80 24.11 52.54
CA PRO A 383 -24.66 24.39 51.68
C PRO A 383 -24.39 25.89 51.64
N GLU A 384 -23.12 26.26 51.81
CA GLU A 384 -22.60 27.59 51.53
C GLU A 384 -22.64 27.87 50.01
N GLU A 385 -23.08 29.07 49.64
CA GLU A 385 -22.93 29.61 48.30
C GLU A 385 -21.45 29.84 47.96
N PRO A 386 -21.09 29.74 46.67
CA PRO A 386 -20.42 30.89 46.08
C PRO A 386 -21.10 31.41 44.82
N LYS A 387 -21.15 32.73 44.78
CA LYS A 387 -21.51 33.61 43.67
C LYS A 387 -20.63 33.32 42.44
N GLN A 388 -21.22 33.35 41.24
CA GLN A 388 -20.97 34.41 40.25
C GLN A 388 -21.70 34.09 38.91
N LYS A 389 -22.60 34.99 38.54
CA LYS A 389 -23.13 35.17 37.19
C LYS A 389 -22.12 36.02 36.41
N HIS A 390 -21.67 35.53 35.25
CA HIS A 390 -21.35 36.32 34.03
C HIS A 390 -20.76 35.39 32.97
N GLY A 391 -21.54 35.03 31.94
CA GLY A 391 -21.06 34.16 30.86
C GLY A 391 -21.51 34.52 29.44
N GLU A 392 -22.57 35.30 29.26
CA GLU A 392 -23.16 35.47 27.92
C GLU A 392 -22.58 36.64 27.11
N LYS A 393 -21.78 37.53 27.71
CA LYS A 393 -21.06 38.60 26.99
C LYS A 393 -19.66 38.19 26.49
N SER A 394 -19.22 36.96 26.77
CA SER A 394 -17.88 36.44 26.43
C SER A 394 -17.83 35.75 25.06
N LEU A 395 -18.92 35.12 24.62
CA LEU A 395 -18.91 34.36 23.36
C LEU A 395 -18.93 35.26 22.12
N LEU A 396 -19.64 36.39 22.16
CA LEU A 396 -19.68 37.33 21.03
C LEU A 396 -18.37 38.12 20.88
N SER A 397 -17.67 38.43 21.97
CA SER A 397 -16.33 39.02 21.92
C SER A 397 -15.29 38.01 21.45
N ALA A 398 -15.36 36.75 21.91
CA ALA A 398 -14.50 35.67 21.43
C ALA A 398 -14.71 35.35 19.94
N LEU A 399 -15.93 35.46 19.42
CA LEU A 399 -16.22 35.26 17.99
C LEU A 399 -15.76 36.43 17.11
N LEU A 400 -15.79 37.68 17.62
CA LEU A 400 -15.23 38.82 16.91
C LEU A 400 -13.68 38.79 16.91
N ASP A 401 -13.06 38.41 18.03
CA ASP A 401 -11.60 38.19 18.09
C ASP A 401 -11.14 37.02 17.19
N ALA A 402 -11.95 35.96 17.06
CA ALA A 402 -11.67 34.86 16.14
C ALA A 402 -11.80 35.29 14.66
N LYS A 403 -12.73 36.20 14.35
CA LYS A 403 -12.89 36.75 12.99
C LYS A 403 -11.77 37.71 12.62
N GLU A 404 -11.32 38.55 13.54
CA GLU A 404 -10.14 39.42 13.32
C GLU A 404 -8.84 38.61 13.23
N LYS A 405 -8.71 37.49 13.96
CA LYS A 405 -7.59 36.54 13.78
C LYS A 405 -7.63 35.76 12.48
N ALA A 406 -8.81 35.45 11.94
CA ALA A 406 -8.94 34.81 10.63
C ALA A 406 -8.63 35.77 9.47
N GLN A 407 -8.85 37.08 9.64
CA GLN A 407 -8.43 38.09 8.67
C GLN A 407 -6.93 38.46 8.75
N GLY A 408 -6.19 37.84 9.68
CA GLY A 408 -4.73 37.95 9.81
C GLY A 408 -3.91 37.04 8.90
N GLU A 409 -4.52 36.35 7.91
CA GLU A 409 -3.90 35.46 6.91
C GLU A 409 -2.92 36.16 5.92
N THR A 410 -2.36 37.31 6.28
CA THR A 410 -1.30 37.98 5.49
C THR A 410 0.08 37.34 5.69
N THR A 411 0.23 36.35 6.58
CA THR A 411 1.51 35.68 6.83
C THR A 411 1.90 34.66 5.75
N GLU A 412 0.94 34.09 5.02
CA GLU A 412 1.27 33.05 4.02
C GLU A 412 1.93 33.62 2.76
N THR A 413 1.54 34.83 2.34
CA THR A 413 2.17 35.50 1.19
C THR A 413 3.62 35.87 1.49
N ASP A 414 3.90 36.35 2.72
CA ASP A 414 5.25 36.74 3.13
C ASP A 414 6.19 35.52 3.25
N GLU A 415 5.69 34.37 3.71
CA GLU A 415 6.47 33.13 3.77
C GLU A 415 6.77 32.56 2.37
N LEU A 416 5.83 32.68 1.42
CA LEU A 416 6.05 32.25 0.04
C LEU A 416 7.10 33.11 -0.66
N ASP A 417 7.05 34.42 -0.47
CA ASP A 417 8.03 35.35 -1.04
C ASP A 417 9.44 35.08 -0.48
N ALA A 418 9.56 34.80 0.82
CA ALA A 418 10.83 34.42 1.43
C ALA A 418 11.41 33.11 0.85
N ARG A 419 10.55 32.13 0.53
CA ARG A 419 10.98 30.87 -0.10
C ARG A 419 11.42 31.06 -1.54
N ILE A 420 10.73 31.91 -2.31
CA ILE A 420 11.12 32.22 -3.70
C ILE A 420 12.48 32.91 -3.72
N GLN A 421 12.73 33.83 -2.79
CA GLN A 421 14.03 34.51 -2.65
C GLN A 421 15.17 33.57 -2.24
N SER A 422 14.86 32.41 -1.66
CA SER A 422 15.87 31.41 -1.27
C SER A 422 16.36 30.52 -2.42
N ILE A 423 15.78 30.66 -3.63
CA ILE A 423 16.22 29.90 -4.80
C ILE A 423 17.61 30.39 -5.22
N ASP A 424 18.56 29.45 -5.25
CA ASP A 424 19.93 29.73 -5.65
C ASP A 424 20.00 30.18 -7.12
N MET A 425 20.60 31.36 -7.33
CA MET A 425 20.67 32.01 -8.65
C MET A 425 21.74 31.40 -9.56
N ASP A 426 22.65 30.59 -8.99
CA ASP A 426 23.72 29.92 -9.74
C ASP A 426 23.23 28.63 -10.44
N LEU A 427 21.99 28.20 -10.18
CA LEU A 427 21.38 27.02 -10.80
C LEU A 427 20.99 27.25 -12.27
N ILE A 428 20.96 26.16 -13.03
CA ILE A 428 20.50 26.15 -14.43
C ILE A 428 19.02 26.62 -14.49
N PRO A 429 18.60 27.39 -15.52
CA PRO A 429 17.23 27.91 -15.62
C PRO A 429 16.12 26.85 -15.43
N SER A 430 16.33 25.63 -15.95
CA SER A 430 15.38 24.51 -15.81
C SER A 430 15.23 24.06 -14.35
N GLU A 431 16.33 23.96 -13.60
CA GLU A 431 16.30 23.58 -12.18
C GLU A 431 15.66 24.68 -11.32
N ARG A 432 15.94 25.96 -11.63
CA ARG A 432 15.27 27.10 -11.00
C ARG A 432 13.76 27.06 -11.22
N PHE A 433 13.34 26.77 -12.45
CA PHE A 433 11.92 26.64 -12.80
C PHE A 433 11.25 25.48 -12.05
N VAL A 434 11.86 24.30 -11.98
CA VAL A 434 11.30 23.14 -11.25
C VAL A 434 11.16 23.44 -9.75
N ARG A 435 12.16 24.11 -9.13
CA ARG A 435 12.07 24.52 -7.72
C ARG A 435 10.96 25.54 -7.49
N LEU A 436 10.84 26.54 -8.37
CA LEU A 436 9.77 27.53 -8.33
C LEU A 436 8.39 26.86 -8.42
N LEU A 437 8.22 25.95 -9.38
CA LEU A 437 6.99 25.21 -9.59
C LEU A 437 6.61 24.36 -8.37
N LYS A 438 7.59 23.68 -7.74
CA LYS A 438 7.36 22.92 -6.49
C LYS A 438 6.93 23.79 -5.30
N ILE A 439 7.45 25.01 -5.21
CA ILE A 439 7.04 25.95 -4.15
C ILE A 439 5.60 26.40 -4.38
N LEU A 440 5.26 26.76 -5.62
CA LEU A 440 3.94 27.25 -5.99
C LEU A 440 2.87 26.13 -5.98
N SER A 441 3.22 24.90 -6.35
CA SER A 441 2.30 23.76 -6.32
C SER A 441 1.96 23.30 -4.90
N ARG A 442 2.86 23.53 -3.93
CA ARG A 442 2.56 23.29 -2.51
C ARG A 442 1.62 24.34 -1.91
N ALA A 443 1.64 25.55 -2.45
CA ALA A 443 0.75 26.63 -2.04
C ALA A 443 -0.66 26.48 -2.65
N ASN A 444 -0.74 26.00 -3.89
CA ASN A 444 -1.99 25.86 -4.63
C ASN A 444 -2.30 24.37 -4.86
N GLU A 445 -3.32 23.82 -4.18
CA GLU A 445 -3.74 22.40 -4.28
C GLU A 445 -4.31 21.97 -5.67
N GLY A 446 -4.09 22.75 -6.75
CA GLY A 446 -4.75 22.54 -8.05
C GLY A 446 -3.94 22.88 -9.29
N GLY A 447 -2.61 22.95 -9.21
CA GLY A 447 -1.76 23.41 -10.31
C GLY A 447 -1.61 24.94 -10.33
N VAL A 448 -0.66 25.44 -11.11
CA VAL A 448 -0.28 26.85 -11.11
C VAL A 448 -0.63 27.47 -12.47
N SER A 449 -1.32 28.62 -12.45
CA SER A 449 -1.65 29.35 -13.68
C SER A 449 -0.38 29.81 -14.42
N ARG A 450 -0.40 29.78 -15.75
CA ARG A 450 0.72 30.24 -16.58
C ARG A 450 1.07 31.71 -16.35
N ASP A 451 0.08 32.55 -16.04
CA ASP A 451 0.29 33.97 -15.80
C ASP A 451 1.03 34.22 -14.48
N THR A 452 0.64 33.52 -13.41
CA THR A 452 1.32 33.62 -12.12
C THR A 452 2.73 33.04 -12.18
N LEU A 453 2.95 31.99 -12.97
CA LEU A 453 4.28 31.46 -13.25
C LEU A 453 5.16 32.47 -13.99
N ARG A 454 4.63 33.18 -14.99
CA ARG A 454 5.38 34.22 -15.73
C ARG A 454 5.78 35.39 -14.83
N GLU A 455 4.88 35.84 -13.96
CA GLU A 455 5.18 36.89 -13.00
C GLU A 455 6.30 36.48 -12.04
N ARG A 456 6.21 35.28 -11.45
CA ARG A 456 7.20 34.78 -10.49
C ARG A 456 8.51 34.32 -11.14
N ALA A 457 8.49 33.89 -12.40
CA ALA A 457 9.69 33.54 -13.16
C ALA A 457 10.61 34.76 -13.39
N LYS A 458 10.02 35.96 -13.54
CA LYS A 458 10.77 37.22 -13.67
C LYS A 458 11.55 37.56 -12.40
N GLU A 459 11.00 37.24 -11.23
CA GLU A 459 11.70 37.42 -9.94
C GLU A 459 12.96 36.56 -9.85
N VAL A 460 12.94 35.38 -10.49
CA VAL A 460 14.04 34.41 -10.51
C VAL A 460 14.94 34.58 -11.75
N ARG A 461 14.80 35.68 -12.52
CA ARG A 461 15.56 35.97 -13.75
C ARG A 461 15.49 34.85 -14.80
N ILE A 462 14.27 34.40 -15.10
CA ILE A 462 13.98 33.54 -16.25
C ILE A 462 13.19 34.40 -17.25
N ASP A 463 13.74 34.56 -18.45
CA ASP A 463 13.08 35.32 -19.51
C ASP A 463 11.86 34.56 -20.07
N ASP A 464 10.87 35.28 -20.59
CA ASP A 464 9.59 34.70 -21.05
C ASP A 464 9.82 33.66 -22.19
N GLU A 465 10.81 33.87 -23.07
CA GLU A 465 11.18 32.92 -24.13
C GLU A 465 11.81 31.64 -23.56
N ALA A 466 12.73 31.80 -22.60
CA ALA A 466 13.39 30.67 -21.94
C ALA A 466 12.38 29.85 -21.11
N LEU A 467 11.39 30.51 -20.51
CA LEU A 467 10.30 29.84 -19.78
C LEU A 467 9.50 28.92 -20.71
N ASP A 468 9.09 29.41 -21.88
CA ASP A 468 8.28 28.65 -22.83
C ASP A 468 9.07 27.46 -23.41
N GLU A 469 10.39 27.60 -23.63
CA GLU A 469 11.29 26.50 -24.02
C GLU A 469 11.42 25.44 -22.92
N ILE A 470 11.65 25.86 -21.68
CA ILE A 470 11.75 24.96 -20.51
C ILE A 470 10.45 24.19 -20.30
N ILE A 471 9.30 24.85 -20.42
CA ILE A 471 7.98 24.19 -20.30
C ILE A 471 7.84 23.12 -21.38
N SER A 472 8.15 23.45 -22.64
CA SER A 472 8.06 22.49 -23.75
C SER A 472 8.98 21.27 -23.53
N ASP A 473 10.18 21.48 -23.03
CA ASP A 473 11.13 20.38 -22.80
C ASP A 473 10.75 19.52 -21.60
N LEU A 474 10.23 20.11 -20.52
CA LEU A 474 9.75 19.36 -19.35
C LEU A 474 8.44 18.60 -19.64
N GLU A 475 7.58 19.12 -20.53
CA GLU A 475 6.42 18.40 -21.05
C GLU A 475 6.84 17.20 -21.90
N LYS A 476 7.83 17.34 -22.79
CA LYS A 476 8.38 16.21 -23.55
C LYS A 476 8.98 15.14 -22.66
N GLN A 477 9.56 15.54 -21.53
CA GLN A 477 10.12 14.62 -20.52
C GLN A 477 9.06 14.00 -19.60
N GLY A 478 7.81 14.48 -19.64
CA GLY A 478 6.73 13.99 -18.78
C GLY A 478 6.87 14.39 -17.31
N ILE A 479 7.67 15.41 -17.00
CA ILE A 479 7.85 15.93 -15.63
C ILE A 479 6.69 16.87 -15.27
N ILE A 480 6.11 17.54 -16.27
CA ILE A 480 5.06 18.54 -16.13
C ILE A 480 3.91 18.23 -17.10
N TYR A 481 2.67 18.53 -16.67
CA TYR A 481 1.50 18.53 -17.55
C TYR A 481 0.87 19.93 -17.63
N SER A 482 0.64 20.42 -18.84
CA SER A 482 -0.21 21.58 -19.09
C SER A 482 -1.66 21.17 -19.37
N SER A 483 -2.60 21.72 -18.62
CA SER A 483 -4.02 21.65 -18.91
C SER A 483 -4.40 22.60 -20.06
N SER A 484 -5.48 22.27 -20.81
CA SER A 484 -6.08 23.18 -21.79
C SER A 484 -6.56 24.50 -21.18
N GLU A 485 -6.77 24.55 -19.87
CA GLU A 485 -7.13 25.76 -19.12
C GLU A 485 -5.91 26.63 -18.76
N GLY A 486 -4.70 26.26 -19.17
CA GLY A 486 -3.48 27.02 -18.90
C GLY A 486 -2.89 26.79 -17.50
N MET A 487 -3.33 25.74 -16.80
CA MET A 487 -2.77 25.30 -15.52
C MET A 487 -1.62 24.33 -15.75
N ILE A 488 -0.52 24.54 -15.03
CA ILE A 488 0.69 23.71 -15.11
C ILE A 488 0.83 22.94 -13.80
N SER A 489 0.86 21.61 -13.87
CA SER A 489 1.05 20.74 -12.70
C SER A 489 2.37 19.98 -12.77
N TYR A 490 3.04 19.90 -11.62
CA TYR A 490 4.27 19.11 -11.47
C TYR A 490 3.90 17.67 -11.07
N VAL A 491 4.49 16.69 -11.75
CA VAL A 491 4.31 15.26 -11.45
C VAL A 491 5.45 14.82 -10.55
N ASP A 492 5.16 14.48 -9.29
CA ASP A 492 6.13 13.77 -8.46
C ASP A 492 6.29 12.35 -9.04
N LEU A 493 7.37 12.15 -9.81
CA LEU A 493 7.80 10.84 -10.30
C LEU A 493 8.35 9.93 -9.18
N GLU A 494 8.15 10.28 -7.90
CA GLU A 494 8.47 9.42 -6.74
C GLU A 494 7.34 8.40 -6.46
N LEU A 495 6.83 7.73 -7.51
CA LEU A 495 5.90 6.59 -7.39
C LEU A 495 6.64 5.26 -7.54
#